data_AF-A0A4S2F5S9-F1
#
_entry.id   AF-A0A4S2F5S9-F1
#
_cell.length_a   1.000
_cell.length_b   1.000
_cell.length_c   1.000
_cell.angle_alpha   90.00
_cell.angle_beta   90.00
_cell.angle_gamma   90.00
#
_symmetry.space_group_name_H-M   'P 1'
#
loop_
_entity.id
_entity.type
_entity.pdbx_description
1 polymer ?
#
loop_
_entity_poly.entity_id
_entity_poly.type
_entity_poly.pdbx_seq_one_letter_code
_entity_poly.pdbx_strand_id
1 'polypeptide(L)'
;MDFSVSILSKSGDEYRVTLSPIEYSIIPDEVRDLFVSEGCCIEIVEATLSSIKGESSTGAEVLFKISNVIGEVFAENKNMILYFYCDDMHEIARRDKTITPQRFRSRLFSKMFERYIRSNEVSDIVNIPIELRADRDIYIHLIARQEHLVYVDALKRFIIDTTNK
;
A
#
# COMPACT_ATOMS: atom_id res chain seq x y z
N MET A 1 8.81 11.21 5.22
CA MET A 1 9.22 10.49 6.45
C MET A 1 9.75 9.12 6.08
N ASP A 2 10.87 8.68 6.69
CA ASP A 2 11.34 7.29 6.61
C ASP A 2 11.03 6.54 7.91
N PHE A 3 10.35 5.41 7.80
CA PHE A 3 9.96 4.57 8.93
C PHE A 3 10.26 3.10 8.61
N SER A 4 10.78 2.38 9.59
CA SER A 4 11.07 0.95 9.46
C SER A 4 10.90 0.25 10.80
N VAL A 5 10.15 -0.86 10.80
CA VAL A 5 9.95 -1.68 12.00
C VAL A 5 9.93 -3.17 11.67
N SER A 6 10.55 -3.96 12.54
CA SER A 6 10.50 -5.42 12.48
C SER A 6 9.37 -5.97 13.36
N ILE A 7 8.63 -6.94 12.85
CA ILE A 7 7.55 -7.65 13.53
C ILE A 7 7.93 -9.13 13.59
N LEU A 8 7.98 -9.67 14.81
CA LEU A 8 8.28 -11.07 15.06
C LEU A 8 7.00 -11.89 15.26
N SER A 9 6.95 -13.04 14.61
CA SER A 9 5.95 -14.07 14.86
C SER A 9 6.33 -14.92 16.08
N LYS A 10 5.37 -15.69 16.59
CA LYS A 10 5.62 -16.68 17.65
C LYS A 10 6.51 -17.84 17.20
N SER A 11 6.58 -18.13 15.90
CA SER A 11 7.46 -19.15 15.32
C SER A 11 8.89 -18.67 15.09
N GLY A 12 9.16 -17.38 15.34
CA GLY A 12 10.49 -16.79 15.15
C GLY A 12 10.74 -16.22 13.75
N ASP A 13 9.74 -16.23 12.87
CA ASP A 13 9.75 -15.53 11.59
C ASP A 13 9.75 -14.00 11.82
N GLU A 14 10.54 -13.28 11.03
CA GLU A 14 10.69 -11.83 11.08
C GLU A 14 10.19 -11.19 9.79
N TYR A 15 9.32 -10.20 9.94
CA TYR A 15 8.80 -9.37 8.86
C TYR A 15 9.25 -7.93 9.07
N ARG A 16 9.52 -7.21 7.99
CA ARG A 16 9.85 -5.79 8.06
C ARG A 16 8.81 -4.98 7.29
N VAL A 17 8.26 -3.98 7.96
CA VAL A 17 7.45 -2.93 7.36
C VAL A 17 8.34 -1.71 7.19
N THR A 18 8.43 -1.21 5.96
CA THR A 18 9.11 0.05 5.64
C THR A 18 8.10 0.98 5.01
N LEU A 19 8.10 2.24 5.44
CA LEU A 19 7.34 3.33 4.84
C LEU A 19 8.35 4.41 4.46
N SER A 20 8.49 4.68 3.17
CA SER A 20 9.44 5.66 2.66
C SER A 20 8.78 6.54 1.60
N PRO A 21 9.13 7.84 1.51
CA PRO A 21 8.57 8.71 0.48
C PRO A 21 9.01 8.19 -0.89
N ILE A 22 8.10 8.15 -1.85
CA ILE A 22 8.53 7.89 -3.23
C ILE A 22 9.37 9.07 -3.72
N GLU A 23 10.34 8.79 -4.60
CA GLU A 23 11.14 9.85 -5.17
C GLU A 23 10.24 10.84 -5.92
N TYR A 24 10.35 12.13 -5.59
CA TYR A 24 9.50 13.17 -6.15
C TYR A 24 9.62 13.29 -7.68
N SER A 25 10.75 12.85 -8.25
CA SER A 25 11.02 12.75 -9.69
C SER A 25 10.15 11.72 -10.41
N ILE A 26 9.64 10.70 -9.71
CA ILE A 26 8.76 9.66 -10.25
C ILE A 26 7.33 10.21 -10.43
N ILE A 27 6.97 11.25 -9.67
CA ILE A 27 5.67 11.91 -9.77
C ILE A 27 5.68 12.87 -10.98
N PRO A 28 4.66 12.84 -11.84
CA PRO A 28 4.56 13.76 -12.99
C PRO A 28 4.47 15.21 -12.55
N ASP A 29 4.99 16.12 -13.38
CA ASP A 29 4.86 17.57 -13.16
C ASP A 29 3.39 17.99 -12.96
N GLU A 30 2.47 17.48 -13.78
CA GLU A 30 1.04 17.80 -13.68
C GLU A 30 0.43 17.45 -12.30
N VAL A 31 0.85 16.33 -11.71
CA VAL A 31 0.38 15.91 -10.38
C VAL A 31 1.08 16.73 -9.29
N ARG A 32 2.36 17.04 -9.48
CA ARG A 32 3.14 17.87 -8.55
C ARG A 32 2.60 19.30 -8.48
N ASP A 33 2.28 19.88 -9.62
CA ASP A 33 1.73 21.23 -9.73
C ASP A 33 0.35 21.31 -9.04
N LEU A 34 -0.42 20.22 -9.06
CA LEU A 34 -1.68 20.12 -8.31
C LEU A 34 -1.43 20.19 -6.79
N PHE A 35 -0.38 19.55 -6.27
CA PHE A 35 -0.04 19.62 -4.84
C PHE A 35 0.36 21.04 -4.44
N VAL A 36 1.18 21.68 -5.27
CA VAL A 36 1.72 23.03 -5.01
C VAL A 36 0.63 24.11 -5.11
N SER A 37 -0.22 24.05 -6.13
CA SER A 37 -1.25 25.07 -6.40
C SER A 37 -2.33 25.16 -5.32
N GLU A 38 -2.66 24.03 -4.68
CA GLU A 38 -3.62 23.95 -3.58
C GLU A 38 -2.98 24.21 -2.20
N GLY A 39 -1.68 24.53 -2.15
CA GLY A 39 -0.94 24.72 -0.90
C GLY A 39 -0.87 23.46 -0.02
N CYS A 40 -1.16 22.29 -0.60
CA CYS A 40 -1.19 21.01 0.09
C CYS A 40 0.15 20.29 -0.05
N CYS A 41 0.91 20.20 1.05
CA CYS A 41 2.09 19.35 1.11
C CYS A 41 1.68 17.88 1.34
N ILE A 42 1.21 17.22 0.28
CA ILE A 42 0.90 15.79 0.33
C ILE A 42 2.16 14.98 0.08
N GLU A 43 2.49 14.09 1.00
CA GLU A 43 3.56 13.11 0.85
C GLU A 43 3.00 11.79 0.33
N ILE A 44 3.54 11.30 -0.78
CA ILE A 44 3.24 9.95 -1.26
C ILE A 44 4.30 9.02 -0.67
N VAL A 45 3.84 8.01 0.08
CA VAL A 45 4.69 7.11 0.85
C VAL A 45 4.49 5.68 0.37
N GLU A 46 5.54 5.05 -0.12
CA GLU A 46 5.56 3.64 -0.46
C GLU A 46 5.62 2.79 0.80
N ALA A 47 4.67 1.87 0.92
CA ALA A 47 4.68 0.82 1.90
C ALA A 47 5.30 -0.45 1.31
N THR A 48 6.40 -0.91 1.90
CA THR A 48 7.07 -2.16 1.56
C THR A 48 6.95 -3.16 2.69
N LEU A 49 6.59 -4.40 2.36
CA LEU A 49 6.54 -5.51 3.30
C LEU A 49 7.51 -6.61 2.85
N SER A 50 8.50 -6.91 3.70
CA SER A 50 9.53 -7.91 3.41
C SER A 50 9.53 -9.03 4.45
N SER A 51 9.65 -10.28 3.99
CA SER A 51 10.05 -11.39 4.87
C SER A 51 11.57 -11.35 5.04
N ILE A 52 12.05 -11.16 6.26
CA ILE A 52 13.48 -11.10 6.57
C ILE A 52 14.01 -12.48 6.94
N LYS A 53 13.21 -13.24 7.69
CA LYS A 53 13.58 -14.55 8.20
C LYS A 53 12.35 -15.41 8.39
N GLY A 54 12.47 -16.70 8.06
CA GLY A 54 11.42 -17.69 8.27
C GLY A 54 10.73 -18.09 6.98
N GLU A 55 10.14 -19.29 7.00
CA GLU A 55 9.46 -19.92 5.86
C GLU A 55 8.02 -20.30 6.21
N SER A 56 7.56 -19.93 7.41
CA SER A 56 6.23 -20.29 7.89
C SER A 56 5.17 -19.45 7.20
N SER A 57 3.98 -20.02 7.05
CA SER A 57 2.83 -19.23 6.61
C SER A 57 2.52 -18.11 7.62
N THR A 58 2.39 -16.87 7.16
CA THR A 58 2.07 -15.73 8.02
C THR A 58 0.69 -15.89 8.66
N GLY A 59 0.66 -15.96 9.99
CA GLY A 59 -0.59 -16.04 10.75
C GLY A 59 -1.35 -14.71 10.80
N ALA A 60 -2.67 -14.78 11.05
CA ALA A 60 -3.54 -13.61 11.11
C ALA A 60 -3.13 -12.58 12.18
N GLU A 61 -2.52 -13.03 13.29
CA GLU A 61 -1.99 -12.14 14.34
C GLU A 61 -0.90 -11.20 13.80
N VAL A 62 0.02 -11.73 12.99
CA VAL A 62 1.10 -10.95 12.39
C VAL A 62 0.56 -9.98 11.35
N LEU A 63 -0.36 -10.44 10.50
CA LEU A 63 -1.03 -9.57 9.52
C LEU A 63 -1.76 -8.41 10.21
N PHE A 64 -2.41 -8.66 11.34
CA PHE A 64 -3.06 -7.60 12.13
C PHE A 64 -2.06 -6.60 12.72
N LYS A 65 -0.92 -7.07 13.24
CA LYS A 65 0.17 -6.20 13.71
C LYS A 65 0.69 -5.31 12.58
N ILE A 66 0.92 -5.89 11.39
CA ILE A 66 1.36 -5.14 10.20
C ILE A 66 0.33 -4.05 9.85
N SER A 67 -0.97 -4.40 9.78
CA SER A 67 -2.00 -3.42 9.44
C SER A 67 -2.12 -2.29 10.45
N ASN A 68 -1.95 -2.59 11.74
CA ASN A 68 -1.98 -1.57 12.79
C ASN A 68 -0.79 -0.63 12.68
N VAL A 69 0.43 -1.16 12.51
CA VAL A 69 1.63 -0.35 12.33
C VAL A 69 1.46 0.64 11.16
N ILE A 70 1.04 0.14 10.00
CA ILE A 70 0.85 0.99 8.81
C ILE A 70 -0.26 2.02 9.06
N GLY A 71 -1.36 1.58 9.65
CA GLY A 71 -2.51 2.45 9.93
C GLY A 71 -2.21 3.52 10.97
N GLU A 72 -1.46 3.21 12.02
CA GLU A 72 -1.04 4.16 13.06
C GLU A 72 -0.16 5.26 12.47
N VAL A 73 0.86 4.88 11.68
CA VAL A 73 1.70 5.86 10.98
C VAL A 73 0.86 6.72 10.04
N PHE A 74 -0.08 6.13 9.31
CA PHE A 74 -0.98 6.89 8.44
C PHE A 74 -1.92 7.84 9.23
N ALA A 75 -2.40 7.42 10.40
CA ALA A 75 -3.28 8.22 11.23
C ALA A 75 -2.56 9.46 11.79
N GLU A 76 -1.28 9.34 12.12
CA GLU A 76 -0.43 10.43 12.62
C GLU A 76 -0.05 11.44 11.52
N ASN A 77 -0.06 11.01 10.24
CA ASN A 77 0.35 11.83 9.10
C ASN A 77 -0.86 12.19 8.23
N LYS A 78 -1.49 13.33 8.51
CA LYS A 78 -2.73 13.74 7.84
C LYS A 78 -2.59 13.84 6.32
N ASN A 79 -1.54 14.51 5.84
CA ASN A 79 -1.31 14.80 4.42
C ASN A 79 -0.49 13.68 3.74
N MET A 80 -0.95 12.43 3.86
CA MET A 80 -0.26 11.27 3.31
C MET A 80 -1.16 10.53 2.31
N ILE A 81 -0.55 10.04 1.24
CA ILE A 81 -1.11 9.00 0.37
C ILE A 81 -0.19 7.79 0.47
N LEU A 82 -0.71 6.66 0.93
CA LEU A 82 0.04 5.40 0.92
C LEU A 82 -0.05 4.75 -0.45
N TYR A 83 1.09 4.34 -0.96
CA TYR A 83 1.27 3.58 -2.18
C TYR A 83 1.74 2.16 -1.84
N PHE A 84 1.05 1.14 -2.35
CA PHE A 84 1.47 -0.26 -2.16
C PHE A 84 1.43 -1.01 -3.49
N TYR A 85 2.59 -1.46 -3.96
CA TYR A 85 2.74 -2.29 -5.16
C TYR A 85 2.79 -3.78 -4.79
N CYS A 86 1.93 -4.60 -5.39
CA CYS A 86 1.90 -6.04 -5.14
C CYS A 86 2.78 -6.79 -6.16
N ASP A 87 4.05 -7.03 -5.84
CA ASP A 87 4.97 -7.75 -6.74
C ASP A 87 4.62 -9.24 -6.94
N ASP A 88 5.14 -9.83 -8.02
CA ASP A 88 5.11 -11.27 -8.38
C ASP A 88 6.40 -12.03 -8.01
N MET A 89 7.39 -11.36 -7.41
CA MET A 89 8.75 -11.90 -7.30
C MET A 89 8.83 -13.22 -6.53
N HIS A 90 7.87 -13.48 -5.63
CA HIS A 90 7.87 -14.65 -4.78
C HIS A 90 6.52 -15.36 -4.74
N GLU A 91 6.55 -16.69 -4.84
CA GLU A 91 5.38 -17.51 -4.59
C GLU A 91 4.88 -17.34 -3.15
N ILE A 92 3.55 -17.39 -2.97
CA ILE A 92 2.92 -17.31 -1.66
C ILE A 92 1.95 -18.47 -1.45
N ALA A 93 1.95 -19.01 -0.23
CA ALA A 93 0.98 -20.02 0.18
C ALA A 93 -0.44 -19.47 0.03
N ARG A 94 -1.23 -20.14 -0.82
CA ARG A 94 -2.61 -19.79 -1.12
C ARG A 94 -3.43 -21.06 -1.30
N ARG A 95 -4.63 -21.07 -0.71
CA ARG A 95 -5.56 -22.19 -0.80
C ARG A 95 -6.15 -22.32 -2.20
N ASP A 96 -6.57 -21.19 -2.76
CA ASP A 96 -7.03 -21.11 -4.14
C ASP A 96 -5.83 -20.93 -5.05
N LYS A 97 -5.56 -21.95 -5.88
CA LYS A 97 -4.46 -21.93 -6.85
C LYS A 97 -4.86 -21.32 -8.19
N THR A 98 -6.13 -20.98 -8.39
CA THR A 98 -6.62 -20.32 -9.61
C THR A 98 -6.30 -18.82 -9.64
N ILE A 99 -6.02 -18.22 -8.49
CA ILE A 99 -5.57 -16.83 -8.38
C ILE A 99 -4.05 -16.74 -8.40
N THR A 100 -3.54 -15.69 -9.04
CA THR A 100 -2.10 -15.39 -9.06
C THR A 100 -1.61 -14.93 -7.68
N PRO A 101 -0.31 -15.10 -7.35
CA PRO A 101 0.27 -14.56 -6.12
C PRO A 101 -0.02 -13.07 -5.93
N GLN A 102 0.14 -12.25 -6.98
CA GLN A 102 -0.09 -10.80 -6.93
C GLN A 102 -1.55 -10.47 -6.59
N ARG A 103 -2.50 -11.12 -7.27
CA ARG A 103 -3.93 -10.90 -7.00
C ARG A 103 -4.33 -11.32 -5.59
N PHE A 104 -3.74 -12.41 -5.09
CA PHE A 104 -3.92 -12.82 -3.70
C PHE A 104 -3.38 -11.76 -2.73
N ARG A 105 -2.17 -11.23 -2.96
CA ARG A 105 -1.56 -10.17 -2.14
C ARG A 105 -2.40 -8.89 -2.13
N SER A 106 -2.89 -8.45 -3.29
CA SER A 106 -3.78 -7.29 -3.40
C SER A 106 -5.05 -7.48 -2.57
N ARG A 107 -5.71 -8.65 -2.69
CA ARG A 107 -6.89 -8.97 -1.87
C ARG A 107 -6.56 -9.03 -0.38
N LEU A 108 -5.43 -9.62 -0.02
CA LEU A 108 -4.98 -9.72 1.37
C LEU A 108 -4.74 -8.34 1.97
N PHE A 109 -4.06 -7.46 1.25
CA PHE A 109 -3.78 -6.09 1.68
C PHE A 109 -5.07 -5.28 1.87
N SER A 110 -6.02 -5.34 0.92
CA SER A 110 -7.34 -4.72 1.12
C SER A 110 -8.03 -5.24 2.38
N LYS A 111 -8.02 -6.55 2.62
CA LYS A 111 -8.67 -7.14 3.81
C LYS A 111 -7.99 -6.74 5.11
N MET A 112 -6.66 -6.64 5.11
CA MET A 112 -5.89 -6.13 6.24
C MET A 112 -6.27 -4.68 6.56
N PHE A 113 -6.36 -3.83 5.54
CA PHE A 113 -6.67 -2.42 5.73
C PHE A 113 -8.14 -2.17 6.10
N GLU A 114 -9.09 -2.84 5.44
CA GLU A 114 -10.52 -2.84 5.82
C GLU A 114 -10.72 -3.25 7.29
N ARG A 115 -9.93 -4.23 7.75
CA ARG A 115 -9.96 -4.66 9.16
C ARG A 115 -9.44 -3.56 10.08
N TYR A 116 -8.33 -2.90 9.74
CA TYR A 116 -7.81 -1.77 10.51
C TYR A 116 -8.86 -0.65 10.63
N ILE A 117 -9.45 -0.22 9.52
CA ILE A 117 -10.49 0.82 9.47
C ILE A 117 -11.65 0.45 10.41
N ARG A 118 -12.18 -0.78 10.29
CA ARG A 118 -13.30 -1.23 11.11
C ARG A 118 -12.96 -1.32 12.60
N SER A 119 -11.77 -1.82 12.94
CA SER A 119 -11.35 -1.97 14.34
C SER A 119 -11.08 -0.64 15.04
N ASN A 120 -10.78 0.41 14.29
CA ASN A 120 -10.43 1.74 14.82
C ASN A 120 -11.50 2.80 14.49
N GLU A 121 -12.67 2.38 14.00
CA GLU A 121 -13.82 3.25 13.68
C GLU A 121 -13.46 4.43 12.74
N VAL A 122 -12.52 4.20 11.84
CA VAL A 122 -12.08 5.21 10.89
C VAL A 122 -13.09 5.31 9.75
N SER A 123 -13.47 6.53 9.34
CA SER A 123 -14.53 6.75 8.34
C SER A 123 -14.09 7.58 7.13
N ASP A 124 -12.98 8.29 7.24
CA ASP A 124 -12.48 9.24 6.24
C ASP A 124 -11.38 8.65 5.35
N ILE A 125 -11.02 7.37 5.49
CA ILE A 125 -9.98 6.72 4.67
C ILE A 125 -10.59 5.86 3.57
N VAL A 126 -10.04 5.94 2.37
CA VAL A 126 -10.41 5.15 1.21
C VAL A 126 -9.20 4.36 0.71
N ASN A 127 -9.40 3.08 0.41
CA ASN A 127 -8.44 2.24 -0.32
C ASN A 127 -8.90 2.13 -1.78
N ILE A 128 -8.07 2.61 -2.70
CA ILE A 128 -8.33 2.62 -4.14
C ILE A 128 -7.39 1.61 -4.81
N PRO A 129 -7.85 0.36 -5.03
CA PRO A 129 -7.10 -0.61 -5.81
C PRO A 129 -7.10 -0.22 -7.28
N ILE A 130 -5.93 -0.37 -7.92
CA ILE A 130 -5.71 -0.20 -9.35
C ILE A 130 -5.24 -1.57 -9.87
N GLU A 131 -5.98 -2.11 -10.85
CA GLU A 131 -5.62 -3.32 -11.58
C GLU A 131 -5.31 -2.91 -13.02
N LEU A 132 -4.08 -3.15 -13.46
CA LEU A 132 -3.64 -2.87 -14.83
C LEU A 132 -3.38 -4.21 -15.51
N ARG A 133 -3.98 -4.41 -16.68
CA ARG A 133 -3.81 -5.60 -17.50
C ARG A 133 -3.01 -5.23 -18.74
N ALA A 134 -1.70 -5.39 -18.65
CA ALA A 134 -0.76 -5.22 -19.76
C ALA A 134 -0.13 -6.59 -20.10
N ASP A 135 1.17 -6.64 -20.40
CA ASP A 135 1.93 -7.89 -20.57
C ASP A 135 1.98 -8.74 -19.29
N ARG A 136 1.82 -8.08 -18.14
CA ARG A 136 1.61 -8.69 -16.82
C ARG A 136 0.49 -7.97 -16.09
N ASP A 137 -0.21 -8.69 -15.21
CA ASP A 137 -1.15 -8.06 -14.28
C ASP A 137 -0.36 -7.26 -13.23
N ILE A 138 -0.71 -5.99 -13.06
CA ILE A 138 -0.15 -5.12 -12.02
C ILE A 138 -1.25 -4.74 -11.05
N TYR A 139 -0.96 -4.84 -9.76
CA TYR A 139 -1.88 -4.45 -8.69
C TYR A 139 -1.23 -3.41 -7.79
N ILE A 140 -1.84 -2.24 -7.72
CA ILE A 140 -1.39 -1.10 -6.89
C ILE A 140 -2.55 -0.71 -5.96
N HIS A 141 -2.23 -0.28 -4.75
CA HIS A 141 -3.20 0.36 -3.86
C HIS A 141 -2.76 1.78 -3.57
N LEU A 142 -3.69 2.73 -3.75
CA LEU A 142 -3.58 4.09 -3.25
C LEU A 142 -4.53 4.24 -2.07
N ILE A 143 -4.00 4.49 -0.88
CA ILE A 143 -4.81 4.71 0.32
C ILE A 143 -4.65 6.15 0.75
N ALA A 144 -5.77 6.85 0.89
CA ALA A 144 -5.77 8.27 1.22
C ALA A 144 -7.02 8.65 2.02
N ARG A 145 -7.01 9.87 2.58
CA ARG A 145 -8.21 10.48 3.14
C ARG A 145 -9.16 10.92 2.03
N GLN A 146 -10.45 10.98 2.32
CA GLN A 146 -11.48 11.42 1.38
C GLN A 146 -11.20 12.83 0.83
N GLU A 147 -10.68 13.73 1.67
CA GLU A 147 -10.28 15.08 1.26
C GLU A 147 -9.14 15.08 0.22
N HIS A 148 -8.35 14.00 0.13
CA HIS A 148 -7.24 13.87 -0.81
C HIS A 148 -7.60 13.14 -2.11
N LEU A 149 -8.88 12.81 -2.35
CA LEU A 149 -9.28 12.03 -3.52
C LEU A 149 -8.95 12.68 -4.86
N VAL A 150 -8.98 14.01 -4.95
CA VAL A 150 -8.61 14.75 -6.18
C VAL A 150 -7.18 14.43 -6.62
N TYR A 151 -6.27 14.30 -5.66
CA TYR A 151 -4.86 13.97 -5.87
C TYR A 151 -4.68 12.49 -6.23
N VAL A 152 -5.44 11.61 -5.57
CA VAL A 152 -5.43 10.17 -5.87
C VAL A 152 -5.93 9.90 -7.29
N ASP A 153 -6.98 10.60 -7.72
CA ASP A 153 -7.51 10.47 -9.07
C ASP A 153 -6.51 10.95 -10.12
N ALA A 154 -5.79 12.03 -9.86
CA ALA A 154 -4.72 12.51 -10.74
C ALA A 154 -3.58 11.47 -10.85
N LEU A 155 -3.09 10.95 -9.71
CA LEU A 155 -2.09 9.87 -9.67
C LEU A 155 -2.55 8.61 -10.41
N LYS A 156 -3.79 8.19 -10.17
CA LYS A 156 -4.38 7.01 -10.80
C LYS A 156 -4.44 7.14 -12.32
N ARG A 157 -4.87 8.29 -12.84
CA ARG A 157 -4.89 8.55 -14.30
C ARG A 157 -3.49 8.41 -14.88
N PHE A 158 -2.51 9.04 -14.27
CA PHE A 158 -1.12 8.94 -14.71
C PHE A 158 -0.59 7.50 -14.74
N ILE A 159 -0.83 6.72 -13.67
CA ILE A 159 -0.40 5.32 -13.57
C ILE A 159 -0.99 4.49 -14.73
N ILE A 160 -2.29 4.70 -15.01
CA ILE A 160 -2.99 4.00 -16.11
C ILE A 160 -2.42 4.42 -17.47
N ASP A 161 -2.25 5.72 -17.70
CA ASP A 161 -1.78 6.26 -18.98
C ASP A 161 -0.35 5.85 -19.32
N THR A 162 0.52 5.70 -18.32
CA THR A 162 1.91 5.28 -18.51
C THR A 162 2.02 3.79 -18.82
N THR A 163 1.09 2.97 -18.33
CA THR A 163 1.12 1.51 -18.50
C THR A 163 0.50 1.06 -19.82
N ASN A 164 -0.31 1.92 -20.47
CA ASN A 164 -0.94 1.65 -21.77
C ASN A 164 -0.14 2.16 -22.98
N LYS A 165 1.03 2.75 -22.76
CA LYS A 165 1.96 3.22 -23.80
C LYS A 165 3.03 2.16 -24.07
#